data_AF-A0A3Q8V7K3-F1
#
_entry.id   AF-A0A3Q8V7K3-F1
#
_cell.length_a   1.000
_cell.length_b   1.000
_cell.length_c   1.000
_cell.angle_alpha   90.00
_cell.angle_beta   90.00
_cell.angle_gamma   90.00
#
_symmetry.space_group_name_H-M   'P 1'
#
loop_
_entity.id
_entity.type
_entity.pdbx_description
1 polymer ?
#
loop_
_entity_poly.entity_id
_entity_poly.type
_entity_poly.pdbx_seq_one_letter_code
_entity_poly.pdbx_strand_id
1 'polypeptide(L)'
;MRRTNLRKTFFTGAATVIVALGGSLLMAPSASAVGSSACTKNIADQTWNVTNTFRSVMQNGPGYRYANKEELWAGAPFRVYCKTKKSGITWYYGKHLNGGIKGWLDYRAFEDFGT
;
A
#
# COMPACT_ATOMS: atom_id res chain seq x y z
N MET A 1 -31.63 7.22 29.36
CA MET A 1 -31.17 6.08 28.54
C MET A 1 -29.84 5.57 29.07
N ARG A 2 -29.75 4.27 29.39
CA ARG A 2 -28.62 3.62 30.07
C ARG A 2 -27.42 3.45 29.14
N ARG A 3 -26.21 3.75 29.67
CA ARG A 3 -24.91 3.45 29.06
C ARG A 3 -24.61 1.95 29.19
N THR A 4 -24.31 1.28 28.09
CA THR A 4 -23.82 -0.10 28.08
C THR A 4 -22.29 -0.09 27.95
N ASN A 5 -21.60 -0.22 29.09
CA ASN A 5 -20.18 -0.57 29.12
C ASN A 5 -20.06 -2.09 28.97
N LEU A 6 -19.54 -2.56 27.84
CA LEU A 6 -19.24 -3.98 27.65
C LEU A 6 -17.78 -4.24 28.02
N ARG A 7 -17.56 -4.60 29.30
CA ARG A 7 -16.35 -5.30 29.75
C ARG A 7 -16.47 -6.77 29.34
N LYS A 8 -15.50 -7.29 28.59
CA LYS A 8 -15.28 -8.75 28.40
C LYS A 8 -13.77 -9.02 28.49
N THR A 9 -13.31 -9.39 29.69
CA THR A 9 -13.05 -10.76 30.14
C THR A 9 -11.70 -11.29 29.61
N PHE A 10 -10.73 -11.34 30.52
CA PHE A 10 -9.48 -12.06 30.38
C PHE A 10 -9.77 -13.55 30.14
N PHE A 11 -9.20 -14.12 29.07
CA PHE A 11 -9.08 -15.55 28.90
C PHE A 11 -7.60 -15.92 28.99
N THR A 12 -7.22 -16.42 30.16
CA THR A 12 -6.01 -17.23 30.36
C THR A 12 -6.35 -18.63 29.86
N GLY A 13 -5.67 -19.11 28.82
CA GLY A 13 -5.91 -20.42 28.23
C GLY A 13 -4.61 -21.01 27.71
N ALA A 14 -4.28 -22.19 28.23
CA ALA A 14 -3.06 -22.97 28.08
C ALA A 14 -2.40 -23.01 26.69
N ALA A 15 -1.07 -22.94 26.70
CA ALA A 15 -0.23 -23.38 25.59
C ALA A 15 -0.35 -24.90 25.40
N THR A 16 -0.52 -25.33 24.15
CA THR A 16 0.14 -26.44 23.43
C THR A 16 -0.83 -27.16 22.50
N VAL A 17 -0.67 -26.91 21.19
CA VAL A 17 -0.94 -27.92 20.16
C VAL A 17 0.27 -27.92 19.24
N ILE A 18 1.12 -28.93 19.40
CA ILE A 18 2.15 -29.27 18.42
C ILE A 18 1.42 -29.95 17.26
N VAL A 19 1.37 -29.31 16.10
CA VAL A 19 1.04 -29.96 14.83
C VAL A 19 2.32 -30.02 14.01
N ALA A 20 2.98 -31.18 14.03
CA ALA A 20 4.10 -31.47 13.15
C ALA A 20 3.69 -32.62 12.22
N LEU A 21 3.19 -32.29 11.02
CA LEU A 21 3.13 -33.20 9.88
C LEU A 21 3.34 -32.41 8.58
N GLY A 22 4.57 -32.55 8.06
CA GLY A 22 4.95 -32.57 6.65
C GLY A 22 4.11 -31.75 5.67
N GLY A 23 4.55 -30.51 5.45
CA GLY A 23 4.24 -29.76 4.25
C GLY A 23 5.27 -28.66 4.14
N SER A 24 6.17 -28.75 3.16
CA SER A 24 6.97 -27.60 2.74
C SER A 24 6.01 -26.59 2.15
N LEU A 25 5.27 -25.88 2.99
CA LEU A 25 4.71 -24.59 2.65
C LEU A 25 5.93 -23.73 2.42
N LEU A 26 6.38 -23.67 1.17
CA LEU A 26 7.17 -22.55 0.70
C LEU A 26 6.34 -21.34 1.08
N MET A 27 6.68 -20.69 2.19
CA MET A 27 6.09 -19.42 2.55
C MET A 27 6.50 -18.50 1.42
N ALA A 28 5.62 -18.35 0.43
CA ALA A 28 5.76 -17.31 -0.56
C ALA A 28 6.01 -16.04 0.26
N PRO A 29 7.09 -15.29 0.00
CA PRO A 29 7.40 -14.11 0.80
C PRO A 29 6.15 -13.25 0.78
N SER A 30 5.51 -13.10 1.95
CA SER A 30 4.40 -12.20 2.10
C SER A 30 5.00 -10.82 1.88
N ALA A 31 4.89 -10.32 0.65
CA ALA A 31 5.23 -8.96 0.31
C ALA A 31 4.29 -8.09 1.15
N SER A 32 4.76 -7.77 2.35
CA SER A 32 3.99 -7.06 3.35
C SER A 32 3.62 -5.71 2.74
N ALA A 33 2.33 -5.37 2.77
CA ALA A 33 1.89 -4.06 2.34
C ALA A 33 2.59 -3.02 3.22
N VAL A 34 3.57 -2.34 2.64
CA VAL A 34 4.21 -1.21 3.26
C VAL A 34 3.21 -0.08 3.09
N GLY A 35 2.36 0.12 4.10
CA GLY A 35 1.43 1.24 4.13
C GLY A 35 2.19 2.58 4.20
N SER A 36 1.63 3.57 4.88
CA SER A 36 2.31 4.85 5.09
C SER A 36 3.58 4.77 5.96
N SER A 37 3.96 3.60 6.49
CA SER A 37 5.14 3.44 7.36
C SER A 37 6.47 3.76 6.68
N ALA A 38 6.54 3.73 5.35
CA ALA A 38 7.75 4.11 4.61
C ALA A 38 7.77 5.59 4.17
N CYS A 39 6.76 6.38 4.52
CA CYS A 39 6.74 7.82 4.28
C CYS A 39 7.93 8.49 4.97
N THR A 40 8.67 9.33 4.25
CA THR A 40 9.71 10.18 4.86
C THR A 40 9.34 11.65 4.82
N LYS A 41 8.44 12.05 3.92
CA LYS A 41 7.89 13.40 3.85
C LYS A 41 6.40 13.35 3.61
N ASN A 42 5.63 13.98 4.49
CA ASN A 42 4.22 14.23 4.27
C ASN A 42 4.05 15.26 3.15
N ILE A 43 3.11 15.00 2.26
CA ILE A 43 2.68 15.96 1.25
C ILE A 43 1.22 16.22 1.59
N ALA A 44 0.87 17.47 1.84
CA ALA A 44 -0.50 17.86 2.13
C ALA A 44 -1.44 17.17 1.13
N ASP A 45 -2.54 16.60 1.62
CA ASP A 45 -3.45 15.74 0.86
C ASP A 45 -3.91 16.39 -0.45
N GLN A 46 -3.19 16.11 -1.53
CA GLN A 46 -3.41 16.67 -2.85
C GLN A 46 -3.91 15.58 -3.79
N THR A 47 -4.82 15.95 -4.68
CA THR A 47 -5.29 15.06 -5.75
C THR A 47 -4.56 15.41 -7.03
N TRP A 48 -3.85 14.43 -7.59
CA TRP A 48 -3.19 14.52 -8.88
C TRP A 48 -3.83 13.52 -9.83
N ASN A 49 -3.84 13.83 -11.12
CA ASN A 49 -4.18 12.84 -12.12
C ASN A 49 -2.90 12.14 -12.56
N VAL A 50 -2.97 10.83 -12.79
CA VAL A 50 -1.93 10.13 -13.53
C VAL A 50 -1.86 10.80 -14.90
N THR A 51 -0.69 11.32 -15.26
CA THR A 51 -0.45 11.98 -16.55
C THR A 51 0.28 11.07 -17.51
N ASN A 52 1.00 10.07 -16.99
CA ASN A 52 1.73 9.13 -17.82
C ASN A 52 0.76 8.39 -18.76
N THR A 53 0.98 8.56 -20.07
CA THR A 53 0.18 7.94 -21.14
C THR A 53 0.45 6.45 -21.26
N PHE A 54 1.57 5.98 -20.70
CA PHE A 54 1.87 4.56 -20.56
C PHE A 54 1.33 4.01 -19.23
N ARG A 55 1.33 2.68 -19.16
CA ARG A 55 0.89 1.90 -18.00
C ARG A 55 1.66 2.30 -16.74
N SER A 56 0.94 2.85 -15.75
CA SER A 56 1.47 3.10 -14.40
C SER A 56 0.98 2.02 -13.43
N VAL A 57 1.89 1.42 -12.65
CA VAL A 57 1.53 0.30 -11.77
C VAL A 57 1.65 0.71 -10.31
N MET A 58 0.54 0.62 -9.57
CA MET A 58 0.52 0.85 -8.13
C MET A 58 1.06 -0.37 -7.39
N GLN A 59 1.94 -0.13 -6.43
CA GLN A 59 2.70 -1.15 -5.70
C GLN A 59 2.30 -1.24 -4.22
N ASN A 60 2.51 -2.42 -3.61
CA ASN A 60 2.36 -2.64 -2.17
C ASN A 60 3.41 -1.91 -1.32
N GLY A 61 4.49 -1.43 -1.93
CA GLY A 61 5.55 -0.68 -1.26
C GLY A 61 6.32 0.21 -2.25
N PRO A 62 7.20 1.09 -1.75
CA PRO A 62 7.95 2.03 -2.58
C PRO A 62 9.11 1.33 -3.31
N GLY A 63 8.80 0.55 -4.34
CA GLY A 63 9.77 -0.20 -5.14
C GLY A 63 9.14 -1.23 -6.09
N TYR A 64 9.82 -1.52 -7.20
CA TYR A 64 9.38 -2.52 -8.18
C TYR A 64 9.48 -3.98 -7.72
N ARG A 65 10.13 -4.22 -6.58
CA ARG A 65 10.19 -5.55 -5.95
C ARG A 65 8.93 -5.89 -5.14
N TYR A 66 8.07 -4.91 -4.89
CA TYR A 66 6.80 -5.14 -4.18
C TYR A 66 5.75 -5.65 -5.16
N ALA A 67 4.73 -6.33 -4.63
CA ALA A 67 3.64 -6.83 -5.46
C ALA A 67 2.79 -5.68 -6.03
N ASN A 68 2.38 -5.85 -7.29
CA ASN A 68 1.45 -4.96 -7.97
C ASN A 68 0.06 -5.04 -7.29
N LYS A 69 -0.63 -3.90 -7.20
CA LYS A 69 -1.99 -3.79 -6.65
C LYS A 69 -3.03 -3.49 -7.73
N GLU A 70 -2.71 -2.55 -8.59
CA GLU A 70 -3.63 -2.00 -9.57
C GLU A 70 -2.82 -1.33 -10.67
N GLU A 71 -3.35 -1.35 -11.89
CA GLU A 71 -2.82 -0.58 -13.01
C GLU A 71 -3.66 0.69 -13.19
N LEU A 72 -2.97 1.81 -13.33
CA LEU A 72 -3.57 3.13 -13.52
C LEU A 72 -3.10 3.70 -14.86
N TRP A 73 -4.05 4.29 -15.56
CA TRP A 73 -3.84 4.92 -16.87
C TRP A 73 -3.98 6.43 -16.74
N ALA A 74 -3.54 7.16 -17.77
CA ALA A 74 -3.71 8.60 -17.84
C ALA A 74 -5.15 9.03 -17.52
N GLY A 75 -5.29 10.07 -16.72
CA GLY A 75 -6.57 10.59 -16.23
C GLY A 75 -7.06 9.95 -14.92
N ALA A 76 -6.45 8.85 -14.46
CA ALA A 76 -6.85 8.24 -13.18
C ALA A 76 -6.58 9.19 -11.99
N PRO A 77 -7.59 9.54 -11.18
CA PRO A 77 -7.43 10.48 -10.07
C PRO A 77 -6.82 9.80 -8.84
N PHE A 78 -5.69 10.30 -8.38
CA PHE A 78 -4.92 9.73 -7.28
C PHE A 78 -4.67 10.78 -6.18
N ARG A 79 -5.14 10.50 -4.97
CA ARG A 79 -4.89 11.35 -3.80
C ARG A 79 -3.57 10.95 -3.15
N VAL A 80 -2.58 11.83 -3.21
CA VAL A 80 -1.25 11.64 -2.63
C VAL A 80 -1.25 12.10 -1.17
N TYR A 81 -0.65 11.29 -0.31
CA TYR A 81 -0.53 11.55 1.14
C TYR A 81 0.91 11.85 1.57
N CYS A 82 1.88 11.22 0.91
CA CYS A 82 3.29 11.34 1.28
C CYS A 82 4.20 10.87 0.15
N LYS A 83 5.50 11.11 0.33
CA LYS A 83 6.54 10.51 -0.49
C LYS A 83 7.67 9.90 0.31
N THR A 84 8.45 9.09 -0.41
CA THR A 84 9.73 8.55 0.02
C THR A 84 10.67 8.43 -1.16
N LYS A 85 11.98 8.38 -0.92
CA LYS A 85 12.99 8.09 -1.97
C LYS A 85 13.60 6.72 -1.69
N LYS A 86 13.50 5.80 -2.65
CA LYS A 86 14.02 4.44 -2.55
C LYS A 86 14.68 4.05 -3.87
N SER A 87 15.91 3.55 -3.79
CA SER A 87 16.71 3.14 -4.96
C SER A 87 16.79 4.23 -6.05
N GLY A 88 17.01 5.48 -5.64
CA GLY A 88 17.10 6.62 -6.57
C GLY A 88 15.76 7.19 -7.04
N ILE A 89 14.65 6.47 -6.84
CA ILE A 89 13.32 6.81 -7.35
C ILE A 89 12.47 7.44 -6.24
N THR A 90 11.73 8.50 -6.57
CA THR A 90 10.70 9.05 -5.68
C THR A 90 9.41 8.26 -5.85
N TRP A 91 8.85 7.80 -4.73
CA TRP A 91 7.60 7.08 -4.68
C TRP A 91 6.57 7.88 -3.89
N TYR A 92 5.33 7.90 -4.39
CA TYR A 92 4.19 8.57 -3.78
C TYR A 92 3.22 7.55 -3.22
N TYR A 93 2.93 7.63 -1.92
CA TYR A 93 1.86 6.85 -1.31
C TYR A 93 0.56 7.61 -1.40
N GLY A 94 -0.51 6.91 -1.76
CA GLY A 94 -1.80 7.55 -1.95
C GLY A 94 -2.94 6.56 -2.08
N LYS A 95 -4.05 7.07 -2.61
CA LYS A 95 -5.31 6.36 -2.86
C LYS A 95 -5.82 6.68 -4.25
N HIS A 96 -6.05 5.66 -5.07
CA HIS A 96 -6.83 5.80 -6.29
C HIS A 96 -8.29 6.09 -5.90
N LEU A 97 -8.85 7.20 -6.38
CA LEU A 97 -10.16 7.67 -5.91
C LEU A 97 -11.34 6.86 -6.48
N ASN A 98 -11.20 6.27 -7.67
CA ASN A 98 -12.27 5.48 -8.27
C ASN A 98 -12.41 4.09 -7.61
N GLY A 99 -11.29 3.42 -7.32
CA GLY A 99 -11.29 2.08 -6.69
C GLY A 99 -11.11 2.09 -5.17
N GLY A 100 -10.69 3.21 -4.60
CA GLY A 100 -10.39 3.36 -3.18
C GLY A 100 -9.14 2.62 -2.70
N ILE A 101 -8.39 2.00 -3.60
CA ILE A 101 -7.21 1.20 -3.30
C ILE A 101 -6.04 2.14 -2.95
N LYS A 102 -5.34 1.83 -1.86
CA LYS A 102 -4.13 2.55 -1.44
C LYS A 102 -2.87 1.84 -1.87
N GLY A 103 -1.82 2.58 -2.23
CA GLY A 103 -0.54 2.00 -2.60
C GLY A 103 0.47 3.06 -3.02
N TRP A 104 1.57 2.59 -3.60
CA TRP A 104 2.70 3.42 -4.01
C TRP A 104 2.80 3.53 -5.52
N LEU A 105 2.94 4.75 -6.03
CA LEU A 105 3.24 5.03 -7.43
C LEU A 105 4.63 5.61 -7.57
N ASP A 106 5.30 5.25 -8.65
CA ASP A 106 6.52 5.93 -9.09
C ASP A 106 6.18 7.38 -9.49
N TYR A 107 7.08 8.33 -9.22
CA TYR A 107 6.90 9.73 -9.61
C TYR A 107 6.57 9.92 -11.09
N ARG A 108 7.07 9.01 -11.94
CA ARG A 108 6.83 8.99 -13.38
C ARG A 108 5.36 8.82 -13.75
N ALA A 109 4.50 8.34 -12.85
CA ALA A 109 3.06 8.30 -13.08
C ALA A 109 2.44 9.71 -13.23
N PHE A 110 3.09 10.73 -12.66
CA PHE A 110 2.63 12.12 -12.65
C PHE A 110 3.50 13.04 -13.52
N GLU A 111 4.42 12.47 -14.28
CA GLU A 111 5.17 13.18 -15.30
C GLU A 111 4.66 12.74 -16.66
N ASP A 112 4.33 13.71 -17.50
CA ASP A 112 4.04 13.48 -18.91
C ASP A 112 5.38 13.33 -19.65
N PHE A 113 5.64 12.14 -20.20
CA PHE A 113 6.81 11.88 -21.04
C PHE A 113 6.48 11.99 -22.53
N GLY A 114 5.39 12.69 -22.87
CA GLY A 114 4.98 12.97 -24.24
C GLY A 114 6.12 13.60 -25.01
N THR A 115 6.52 12.91 -26.08
CA THR A 115 7.38 13.39 -27.15
C THR A 115 6.74 14.55 -27.90
#